data_AF-A0A2V9LUE3-F1
#
_entry.id   AF-A0A2V9LUE3-F1
#
_cell.length_a   1.000
_cell.length_b   1.000
_cell.length_c   1.000
_cell.angle_alpha   90.00
_cell.angle_beta   90.00
_cell.angle_gamma   90.00
#
_symmetry.space_group_name_H-M   'P 1'
#
loop_
_entity.id
_entity.type
_entity.pdbx_description
1 polymer ?
#
loop_
_entity_poly.entity_id
_entity_poly.type
_entity_poly.pdbx_seq_one_letter_code
_entity_poly.pdbx_strand_id
1 'polypeptide(L)'
;MFGAFSQMLGGIVKKLVLVLGFMLVCPCARAQVWTAPMDAAKWTVWYKDMSFAPTQGTGSMSFAFPSTTSCGTPGTAGSDCGENYGAFTIDYAAKKSLSISGTLTATLQVQTAPANPLIPVSFDWETEADNTCFTTPATTRFYIQEWVNSPNVALTRRWYSKSAYVLQDSGGIVTLAVPLLVEDWQDVYNDGNAKGFATTLANVNRIGFVAGGGCFFGHGVSVSGGSATFKLVSFGTQ
;
A
#
# COMPACT_ATOMS: atom_id res chain seq x y z
N MET A 1 71.76 35.65 50.56
CA MET A 1 72.60 35.49 49.34
C MET A 1 71.90 34.46 48.46
N PHE A 2 71.61 34.84 47.20
CA PHE A 2 71.38 34.04 45.99
C PHE A 2 70.82 32.61 46.16
N GLY A 3 69.65 32.21 45.66
CA GLY A 3 68.95 32.57 44.42
C GLY A 3 68.59 31.26 43.72
N ALA A 4 67.30 30.98 43.52
CA ALA A 4 66.81 29.99 42.54
C ALA A 4 65.29 30.14 42.42
N PHE A 5 64.88 31.12 41.62
CA PHE A 5 63.60 31.11 40.91
C PHE A 5 63.71 30.12 39.75
N SER A 6 62.62 29.40 39.48
CA SER A 6 62.28 28.68 38.24
C SER A 6 62.05 27.18 38.44
N GLN A 7 60.94 26.72 37.85
CA GLN A 7 60.46 25.35 37.71
C GLN A 7 59.57 24.79 38.83
N MET A 8 58.32 25.24 38.87
CA MET A 8 57.18 24.34 39.17
C MET A 8 55.85 25.00 38.77
N LEU A 9 55.65 25.23 37.46
CA LEU A 9 54.39 25.77 36.93
C LEU A 9 54.02 25.12 35.57
N GLY A 10 54.37 23.84 35.38
CA GLY A 10 54.14 23.10 34.13
C GLY A 10 53.29 21.84 34.25
N GLY A 11 52.77 21.50 35.44
CA GLY A 11 52.25 20.16 35.73
C GLY A 11 50.73 19.96 35.67
N ILE A 12 49.91 21.01 35.71
CA ILE A 12 48.47 20.86 36.03
C ILE A 12 47.53 21.18 34.83
N VAL A 13 48.04 21.70 33.71
CA VAL A 13 47.19 22.09 32.57
C VAL A 13 47.03 21.00 31.50
N LYS A 14 47.65 19.82 31.65
CA LYS A 14 47.65 18.76 30.61
C LYS A 14 46.76 17.54 30.88
N LYS A 15 45.91 17.55 31.92
CA LYS A 15 44.99 16.43 32.21
C LYS A 15 43.54 16.86 32.46
N LEU A 16 43.11 17.96 31.86
CA LEU A 16 41.71 18.40 31.90
C LEU A 16 41.21 18.89 30.53
N VAL A 17 41.62 18.21 29.45
CA VAL A 17 41.08 18.44 28.11
C VAL A 17 40.98 17.09 27.40
N LEU A 18 40.11 16.19 27.86
CA LEU A 18 39.62 15.07 27.04
C LEU A 18 38.43 14.29 27.62
N VAL A 19 37.44 14.93 28.28
CA VAL A 19 36.15 14.24 28.56
C VAL A 19 35.01 15.23 28.45
N LEU A 20 34.85 15.85 27.27
CA LEU A 20 33.67 16.62 26.90
C LEU A 20 33.63 16.65 25.37
N GLY A 21 33.11 15.57 24.79
CA GLY A 21 33.11 15.43 23.33
C GLY A 21 32.66 14.08 22.79
N PHE A 22 31.88 13.31 23.54
CA PHE A 22 31.03 12.28 22.95
C PHE A 22 29.59 12.64 23.30
N MET A 23 29.08 13.71 22.69
CA MET A 23 27.65 13.71 22.40
C MET A 23 27.44 12.50 21.50
N LEU A 24 26.84 11.44 22.06
CA LEU A 24 26.17 10.42 21.26
C LEU A 24 25.20 11.20 20.37
N VAL A 25 25.62 11.48 19.14
CA VAL A 25 24.69 11.74 18.06
C VAL A 25 24.06 10.37 17.82
N CYS A 26 23.04 10.03 18.60
CA CYS A 26 22.15 8.95 18.24
C CYS A 26 21.56 9.43 16.92
N PRO A 27 21.92 8.85 15.75
CA PRO A 27 21.25 9.25 14.54
C PRO A 27 19.79 8.85 14.76
N CYS A 28 18.91 9.83 15.03
CA CYS A 28 17.51 9.63 14.81
C CYS A 28 17.41 9.27 13.33
N ALA A 29 17.30 7.97 13.04
CA ALA A 29 17.08 7.49 11.70
C ALA A 29 15.79 8.16 11.24
N ARG A 30 15.94 9.21 10.43
CA ARG A 30 14.80 9.95 9.91
C ARG A 30 14.07 8.98 8.99
N ALA A 31 12.80 8.73 9.26
CA ALA A 31 11.97 7.89 8.40
C ALA A 31 12.13 8.38 6.95
N GLN A 32 12.41 7.45 6.05
CA GLN A 32 12.60 7.79 4.65
C GLN A 32 11.21 8.06 4.06
N VAL A 33 10.90 9.34 3.88
CA VAL A 33 9.72 9.80 3.15
C VAL A 33 9.92 9.43 1.69
N TRP A 34 9.01 8.63 1.16
CA TRP A 34 8.93 8.28 -0.24
C TRP A 34 7.61 8.77 -0.80
N THR A 35 7.64 9.40 -1.96
CA THR A 35 6.42 9.84 -2.66
C THR A 35 6.35 9.12 -4.00
N ALA A 36 5.20 8.51 -4.26
CA ALA A 36 4.95 7.88 -5.54
C ALA A 36 4.85 8.92 -6.66
N PRO A 37 5.26 8.57 -7.90
CA PRO A 37 4.98 9.40 -9.05
C PRO A 37 3.46 9.47 -9.28
N MET A 38 2.91 10.68 -9.40
CA MET A 38 1.51 10.91 -9.79
C MET A 38 1.33 11.04 -11.30
N ASP A 39 2.10 10.24 -12.05
CA ASP A 39 2.04 10.06 -13.50
C ASP A 39 1.37 8.73 -13.80
N ALA A 40 0.23 8.77 -14.50
CA ALA A 40 -0.57 7.61 -14.87
C ALA A 40 0.25 6.54 -15.61
N ALA A 41 1.23 6.91 -16.43
CA ALA A 41 2.06 5.94 -17.16
C ALA A 41 2.99 5.12 -16.25
N LYS A 42 3.10 5.47 -14.96
CA LYS A 42 3.85 4.72 -13.94
C LYS A 42 2.99 3.75 -13.14
N TRP A 43 1.68 3.77 -13.36
CA TRP A 43 0.73 2.93 -12.66
C TRP A 43 0.01 2.00 -13.63
N THR A 44 -0.35 0.83 -13.11
CA THR A 44 -1.07 -0.21 -13.82
C THR A 44 -2.36 -0.52 -13.07
N VAL A 45 -3.47 -0.44 -13.78
CA VAL A 45 -4.74 -1.02 -13.35
C VAL A 45 -4.79 -2.44 -13.89
N TRP A 46 -4.99 -3.40 -13.00
CA TRP A 46 -5.08 -4.83 -13.29
C TRP A 46 -6.52 -5.29 -13.15
N TYR A 47 -7.09 -5.70 -14.26
CA TYR A 47 -8.30 -6.53 -14.30
C TYR A 47 -7.86 -7.99 -14.51
N LYS A 48 -8.77 -8.94 -14.30
CA LYS A 48 -8.45 -10.39 -14.38
C LYS A 48 -7.60 -10.76 -15.60
N ASP A 49 -8.01 -10.34 -16.80
CA ASP A 49 -7.35 -10.72 -18.05
C ASP A 49 -6.72 -9.54 -18.81
N MET A 50 -6.73 -8.33 -18.25
CA MET A 50 -6.21 -7.14 -18.92
C MET A 50 -5.54 -6.18 -17.94
N SER A 51 -4.61 -5.39 -18.47
CA SER A 51 -4.01 -4.29 -17.72
C SER A 51 -3.87 -3.06 -18.58
N PHE A 52 -3.99 -1.89 -17.97
CA PHE A 52 -3.93 -0.60 -18.65
C PHE A 52 -3.46 0.50 -17.68
N ALA A 53 -2.93 1.60 -18.23
CA ALA A 53 -2.62 2.78 -17.42
C ALA A 53 -3.91 3.53 -17.08
N PRO A 54 -4.05 4.10 -15.86
CA PRO A 54 -5.19 4.96 -15.53
C PRO A 54 -5.23 6.21 -16.42
N THR A 55 -6.33 6.95 -16.36
CA THR A 55 -6.44 8.26 -17.00
C THR A 55 -5.73 9.33 -16.15
N GLN A 56 -4.88 10.13 -16.78
CA GLN A 56 -4.23 11.27 -16.13
C GLN A 56 -5.21 12.43 -15.94
N GLY A 57 -5.26 12.99 -14.73
CA GLY A 57 -5.88 14.28 -14.43
C GLY A 57 -4.87 15.28 -13.87
N THR A 58 -5.30 16.53 -13.63
CA THR A 58 -4.45 17.54 -13.01
C THR A 58 -4.19 17.20 -11.54
N GLY A 59 -2.97 16.76 -11.21
CA GLY A 59 -2.58 16.39 -9.85
C GLY A 59 -3.23 15.10 -9.33
N SER A 60 -3.78 14.26 -10.21
CA SER A 60 -4.43 13.01 -9.85
C SER A 60 -4.43 12.03 -11.02
N MET A 61 -4.78 10.78 -10.76
CA MET A 61 -5.07 9.79 -11.79
C MET A 61 -6.34 9.01 -11.42
N SER A 62 -7.05 8.47 -12.40
CA SER A 62 -8.30 7.76 -12.15
C SER A 62 -8.57 6.63 -13.13
N PHE A 63 -9.38 5.67 -12.71
CA PHE A 63 -9.97 4.66 -13.59
C PHE A 63 -11.42 4.41 -13.19
N ALA A 64 -12.24 3.99 -14.17
CA ALA A 64 -13.61 3.57 -13.92
C ALA A 64 -13.62 2.09 -13.54
N PHE A 65 -14.38 1.69 -12.53
CA PHE A 65 -14.59 0.27 -12.24
C PHE A 65 -15.27 -0.41 -13.43
N PRO A 66 -14.96 -1.69 -13.72
CA PRO A 66 -15.63 -2.40 -14.79
C PRO A 66 -17.10 -2.61 -14.41
N SER A 67 -17.99 -2.43 -15.39
CA SER A 67 -19.41 -2.69 -15.22
C SER A 67 -19.69 -4.13 -15.64
N THR A 68 -20.26 -4.94 -14.73
CA THR A 68 -20.77 -6.27 -15.07
C THR A 68 -22.29 -6.22 -15.11
N THR A 69 -22.90 -6.70 -16.19
CA THR A 69 -24.36 -6.77 -16.32
C THR A 69 -25.00 -7.88 -15.48
N SER A 70 -24.21 -8.81 -14.94
CA SER A 70 -24.68 -9.83 -14.01
C SER A 70 -23.49 -10.56 -13.37
N CYS A 71 -23.14 -10.23 -12.14
CA CYS A 71 -22.64 -11.30 -11.28
C CYS A 71 -23.83 -12.21 -11.01
N GLY A 72 -23.65 -13.53 -11.19
CA GLY A 72 -24.64 -14.49 -10.72
C GLY A 72 -24.88 -14.31 -9.22
N THR A 73 -25.89 -14.98 -8.69
CA THR A 73 -26.17 -14.93 -7.25
C THR A 73 -24.89 -15.26 -6.45
N PRO A 74 -24.53 -14.43 -5.46
CA PRO A 74 -23.64 -14.78 -4.35
C PRO A 74 -23.49 -16.27 -4.05
N GLY A 75 -22.26 -16.80 -4.10
CA GLY A 75 -21.96 -18.19 -3.73
C GLY A 75 -22.31 -19.28 -4.77
N THR A 76 -22.62 -18.91 -6.02
CA THR A 76 -22.82 -19.90 -7.09
C THR A 76 -21.52 -20.15 -7.85
N ALA A 77 -21.00 -21.38 -7.80
CA ALA A 77 -19.79 -21.75 -8.53
C ALA A 77 -19.95 -21.59 -10.05
N GLY A 78 -18.97 -20.96 -10.70
CA GLY A 78 -18.84 -20.97 -12.16
C GLY A 78 -19.45 -19.78 -12.93
N SER A 79 -19.92 -18.73 -12.27
CA SER A 79 -20.10 -17.44 -12.94
C SER A 79 -18.87 -16.57 -12.70
N ASP A 80 -17.82 -16.81 -13.47
CA ASP A 80 -16.71 -15.86 -13.62
C ASP A 80 -17.32 -14.49 -13.97
N CYS A 81 -17.40 -13.59 -13.00
CA CYS A 81 -18.02 -12.28 -13.15
C CYS A 81 -17.18 -11.39 -14.07
N GLY A 82 -17.28 -11.58 -15.40
CA GLY A 82 -16.74 -10.67 -16.41
C GLY A 82 -15.37 -10.06 -16.10
N GLU A 83 -15.17 -8.80 -16.49
CA GLU A 83 -14.01 -8.01 -16.08
C GLU A 83 -14.21 -7.49 -14.65
N ASN A 84 -13.24 -7.74 -13.77
CA ASN A 84 -13.23 -7.30 -12.37
C ASN A 84 -11.91 -6.60 -12.05
N TYR A 85 -11.98 -5.45 -11.35
CA TYR A 85 -10.81 -4.68 -10.93
C TYR A 85 -10.11 -5.36 -9.77
N GLY A 86 -8.93 -5.94 -9.99
CA GLY A 86 -8.15 -6.66 -8.98
C GLY A 86 -7.12 -5.80 -8.24
N ALA A 87 -6.34 -4.99 -8.97
CA ALA A 87 -5.25 -4.22 -8.37
C ALA A 87 -4.93 -2.91 -9.11
N PHE A 88 -4.45 -1.90 -8.38
CA PHE A 88 -3.96 -0.64 -8.92
C PHE A 88 -2.59 -0.34 -8.32
N THR A 89 -1.52 -0.59 -9.08
CA THR A 89 -0.16 -0.67 -8.54
C THR A 89 0.86 0.08 -9.38
N ILE A 90 1.96 0.47 -8.74
CA ILE A 90 3.23 0.70 -9.41
C ILE A 90 3.96 -0.62 -9.47
N ASP A 91 4.42 -1.01 -10.66
CA ASP A 91 5.16 -2.24 -10.87
C ASP A 91 6.61 -1.94 -11.25
N TYR A 92 7.55 -2.32 -10.41
CA TYR A 92 8.97 -2.06 -10.62
C TYR A 92 9.64 -3.21 -11.40
N ALA A 93 10.37 -2.88 -12.47
CA ALA A 93 10.90 -3.88 -13.40
C ALA A 93 12.12 -4.70 -12.89
N ALA A 94 12.69 -4.41 -11.71
CA ALA A 94 13.96 -5.00 -11.27
C ALA A 94 13.93 -5.69 -9.89
N LYS A 95 14.87 -6.62 -9.69
CA LYS A 95 15.04 -7.44 -8.46
C LYS A 95 15.47 -6.68 -7.19
N LYS A 96 15.67 -5.36 -7.26
CA LYS A 96 16.04 -4.54 -6.11
C LYS A 96 15.18 -3.28 -6.12
N SER A 97 13.92 -3.48 -5.79
CA SER A 97 12.92 -2.42 -5.88
C SER A 97 12.61 -1.87 -4.49
N LEU A 98 12.38 -0.56 -4.48
CA LEU A 98 12.16 0.38 -3.38
C LEU A 98 12.21 -0.15 -1.93
N SER A 99 13.00 0.54 -1.08
CA SER A 99 12.92 0.40 0.38
C SER A 99 12.03 1.49 0.97
N ILE A 100 11.06 1.09 1.80
CA ILE A 100 10.12 1.99 2.47
C ILE A 100 10.03 1.73 3.98
N SER A 101 9.62 2.74 4.74
CA SER A 101 9.42 2.70 6.19
C SER A 101 8.42 3.77 6.61
N GLY A 102 7.99 3.77 7.88
CA GLY A 102 7.05 4.75 8.41
C GLY A 102 5.59 4.35 8.18
N THR A 103 4.74 5.31 7.80
CA THR A 103 3.31 5.07 7.54
C THR A 103 3.02 5.18 6.05
N LEU A 104 2.43 4.15 5.44
CA LEU A 104 1.95 4.23 4.07
C LEU A 104 0.63 5.01 4.05
N THR A 105 0.57 6.03 3.19
CA THR A 105 -0.56 6.94 3.10
C THR A 105 -1.02 7.10 1.67
N ALA A 106 -2.32 7.30 1.50
CA ALA A 106 -2.89 7.67 0.23
C ALA A 106 -4.11 8.57 0.39
N THR A 107 -4.28 9.46 -0.56
CA THR A 107 -5.44 10.35 -0.64
C THR A 107 -6.21 10.01 -1.89
N LEU A 108 -7.47 9.62 -1.75
CA LEU A 108 -8.28 9.08 -2.82
C LEU A 108 -9.71 9.62 -2.78
N GLN A 109 -10.45 9.37 -3.84
CA GLN A 109 -11.89 9.60 -3.93
C GLN A 109 -12.53 8.46 -4.73
N VAL A 110 -13.65 7.94 -4.23
CA VAL A 110 -14.54 7.06 -4.99
C VAL A 110 -15.80 7.83 -5.30
N GLN A 111 -16.12 7.99 -6.57
CA GLN A 111 -17.31 8.69 -7.04
C GLN A 111 -18.25 7.70 -7.69
N THR A 112 -19.53 7.76 -7.36
CA THR A 112 -20.55 6.89 -7.93
C THR A 112 -21.60 7.70 -8.69
N ALA A 113 -22.17 7.10 -9.73
CA ALA A 113 -23.29 7.66 -10.48
C ALA A 113 -24.33 6.56 -10.72
N PRO A 114 -25.54 6.68 -10.13
CA PRO A 114 -26.66 5.78 -10.41
C PRO A 114 -27.02 5.72 -11.90
N ALA A 115 -27.56 4.58 -12.36
CA ALA A 115 -28.11 4.47 -13.71
C ALA A 115 -29.44 5.22 -13.87
N ASN A 116 -29.93 5.33 -15.12
CA ASN A 116 -31.27 5.81 -15.45
C ASN A 116 -32.05 4.69 -16.18
N PRO A 117 -33.21 4.21 -15.67
CA PRO A 117 -33.92 4.61 -14.44
C PRO A 117 -33.08 4.41 -13.18
N LEU A 118 -33.42 5.13 -12.09
CA LEU A 118 -32.63 5.17 -10.86
C LEU A 118 -32.43 3.75 -10.27
N ILE A 119 -31.23 3.22 -10.47
CA ILE A 119 -30.75 2.00 -9.83
C ILE A 119 -29.54 2.41 -8.97
N PRO A 120 -29.48 2.06 -7.68
CA PRO A 120 -28.31 2.34 -6.87
C PRO A 120 -27.08 1.57 -7.37
N VAL A 121 -25.90 2.17 -7.20
CA VAL A 121 -24.62 1.54 -7.50
C VAL A 121 -24.34 0.44 -6.46
N SER A 122 -24.06 -0.78 -6.93
CA SER A 122 -23.58 -1.90 -6.12
C SER A 122 -22.13 -2.23 -6.51
N PHE A 123 -21.31 -2.56 -5.52
CA PHE A 123 -19.96 -3.08 -5.73
C PHE A 123 -20.00 -4.60 -5.53
N ASP A 124 -19.83 -5.33 -6.62
CA ASP A 124 -19.95 -6.78 -6.65
C ASP A 124 -18.56 -7.41 -6.52
N TRP A 125 -18.37 -8.28 -5.54
CA TRP A 125 -17.05 -8.77 -5.12
C TRP A 125 -16.99 -10.30 -4.93
N GLU A 126 -18.13 -10.96 -5.00
CA GLU A 126 -18.27 -12.40 -4.82
C GLU A 126 -17.94 -13.14 -6.13
N THR A 127 -16.73 -12.90 -6.62
CA THR A 127 -16.27 -13.39 -7.93
C THR A 127 -15.83 -14.85 -7.92
N GLU A 128 -15.68 -15.45 -6.73
CA GLU A 128 -15.15 -16.80 -6.54
C GLU A 128 -16.12 -17.69 -5.75
N ALA A 129 -16.30 -18.92 -6.23
CA ALA A 129 -17.16 -19.93 -5.61
C ALA A 129 -16.78 -20.24 -4.15
N ASP A 130 -15.48 -20.24 -3.88
CA ASP A 130 -14.91 -20.60 -2.59
C ASP A 130 -14.88 -19.41 -1.61
N ASN A 131 -15.36 -18.24 -2.02
CA ASN A 131 -15.49 -17.07 -1.16
C ASN A 131 -16.67 -17.24 -0.20
N THR A 132 -16.41 -17.92 0.90
CA THR A 132 -17.41 -18.28 1.91
C THR A 132 -17.56 -17.25 3.03
N CYS A 133 -16.75 -16.18 3.02
CA CYS A 133 -16.71 -15.17 4.08
C CYS A 133 -17.59 -13.95 3.74
N PHE A 134 -18.91 -14.09 3.84
CA PHE A 134 -19.87 -13.04 3.43
C PHE A 134 -19.98 -11.80 4.33
N THR A 135 -19.17 -11.70 5.39
CA THR A 135 -19.26 -10.60 6.37
C THR A 135 -18.45 -9.36 6.01
N THR A 136 -17.53 -9.47 5.05
CA THR A 136 -16.71 -8.33 4.60
C THR A 136 -17.18 -7.89 3.22
N PRO A 137 -17.72 -6.67 3.05
CA PRO A 137 -18.19 -6.19 1.74
C PRO A 137 -17.02 -5.96 0.77
N ALA A 138 -17.34 -5.45 -0.42
CA ALA A 138 -16.32 -4.96 -1.36
C ALA A 138 -15.43 -3.90 -0.68
N THR A 139 -14.13 -4.13 -0.68
CA THR A 139 -13.13 -3.24 -0.09
C THR A 139 -11.97 -3.00 -1.04
N THR A 140 -11.24 -1.92 -0.77
CA THR A 140 -9.88 -1.75 -1.25
C THR A 140 -8.90 -1.63 -0.08
N ARG A 141 -7.72 -2.20 -0.26
CA ARG A 141 -6.66 -2.30 0.77
C ARG A 141 -5.34 -1.89 0.17
N PHE A 142 -4.41 -1.42 1.01
CA PHE A 142 -3.03 -1.30 0.55
C PHE A 142 -2.44 -2.67 0.26
N TYR A 143 -1.59 -2.70 -0.74
CA TYR A 143 -0.94 -3.90 -1.24
C TYR A 143 0.55 -3.66 -1.43
N ILE A 144 1.37 -4.60 -0.97
CA ILE A 144 2.81 -4.61 -1.17
C ILE A 144 3.24 -6.02 -1.55
N GLN A 145 4.02 -6.17 -2.61
CA GLN A 145 4.58 -7.45 -3.03
C GLN A 145 6.09 -7.35 -3.26
N GLU A 146 6.82 -8.38 -2.86
CA GLU A 146 8.21 -8.60 -3.25
C GLU A 146 8.33 -9.35 -4.59
N TRP A 147 9.36 -9.03 -5.38
CA TRP A 147 9.69 -9.86 -6.54
C TRP A 147 10.41 -11.12 -6.08
N VAL A 148 9.75 -12.27 -6.21
CA VAL A 148 10.36 -13.57 -5.91
C VAL A 148 10.22 -14.51 -7.09
N ASN A 149 11.31 -15.20 -7.45
CA ASN A 149 11.34 -16.19 -8.53
C ASN A 149 10.77 -17.57 -8.10
N SER A 150 9.81 -17.59 -7.18
CA SER A 150 9.19 -18.82 -6.67
C SER A 150 7.71 -18.58 -6.35
N PRO A 151 6.77 -19.27 -7.02
CA PRO A 151 5.33 -19.07 -6.83
C PRO A 151 4.86 -19.28 -5.38
N ASN A 152 5.40 -20.30 -4.70
CA ASN A 152 5.02 -20.62 -3.31
C ASN A 152 5.53 -19.54 -2.33
N VAL A 153 6.72 -18.99 -2.59
CA VAL A 153 7.23 -17.85 -1.81
C VAL A 153 6.45 -16.58 -2.15
N ALA A 154 5.96 -16.43 -3.39
CA ALA A 154 5.20 -15.25 -3.79
C ALA A 154 3.90 -15.08 -3.00
N LEU A 155 3.31 -16.17 -2.47
CA LEU A 155 2.10 -16.09 -1.63
C LEU A 155 2.39 -15.51 -0.24
N THR A 156 3.53 -15.86 0.35
CA THR A 156 3.99 -15.34 1.66
C THR A 156 4.74 -14.00 1.57
N ARG A 157 4.83 -13.44 0.36
CA ARG A 157 5.47 -12.14 0.07
C ARG A 157 4.53 -11.15 -0.62
N ARG A 158 3.24 -11.44 -0.56
CA ARG A 158 2.14 -10.55 -0.94
C ARG A 158 1.42 -10.15 0.32
N TRP A 159 1.46 -8.87 0.63
CA TRP A 159 0.98 -8.30 1.87
C TRP A 159 -0.20 -7.38 1.61
N TYR A 160 -1.22 -7.53 2.45
CA TYR A 160 -2.44 -6.75 2.44
C TYR A 160 -2.57 -6.03 3.78
N SER A 161 -2.95 -4.77 3.76
CA SER A 161 -3.29 -4.08 5.00
C SER A 161 -4.52 -4.73 5.65
N LYS A 162 -4.48 -4.90 6.97
CA LYS A 162 -5.64 -5.36 7.76
C LYS A 162 -6.76 -4.34 7.76
N SER A 163 -6.39 -3.06 7.82
CA SER A 163 -7.31 -1.94 7.58
C SER A 163 -7.69 -1.88 6.10
N ALA A 164 -8.95 -1.52 5.84
CA ALA A 164 -9.50 -1.44 4.49
C ALA A 164 -10.45 -0.25 4.37
N TYR A 165 -10.62 0.24 3.16
CA TYR A 165 -11.71 1.16 2.81
C TYR A 165 -12.85 0.35 2.18
N VAL A 166 -14.05 0.45 2.75
CA VAL A 166 -15.26 -0.13 2.15
C VAL A 166 -15.61 0.68 0.90
N LEU A 167 -15.73 0.01 -0.24
CA LEU A 167 -16.04 0.66 -1.50
C LEU A 167 -17.49 1.17 -1.49
N GLN A 168 -17.60 2.49 -1.57
CA GLN A 168 -18.84 3.26 -1.60
C GLN A 168 -18.50 4.66 -2.11
N ASP A 169 -19.52 5.47 -2.44
CA ASP A 169 -19.29 6.89 -2.68
C ASP A 169 -18.64 7.52 -1.45
N SER A 170 -17.48 8.12 -1.67
CA SER A 170 -16.70 8.75 -0.61
C SER A 170 -17.25 10.11 -0.18
N GLY A 171 -18.15 10.72 -0.96
CA GLY A 171 -18.67 12.07 -0.73
C GLY A 171 -17.60 13.18 -0.86
N GLY A 172 -16.36 12.84 -1.22
CA GLY A 172 -15.23 13.75 -1.21
C GLY A 172 -13.90 13.01 -1.09
N ILE A 173 -12.83 13.77 -0.85
CA ILE A 173 -11.50 13.18 -0.68
C ILE A 173 -11.40 12.51 0.70
N VAL A 174 -10.84 11.30 0.73
CA VAL A 174 -10.50 10.56 1.95
C VAL A 174 -9.02 10.24 1.98
N THR A 175 -8.43 10.21 3.18
CA THR A 175 -7.05 9.81 3.40
C THR A 175 -7.00 8.50 4.16
N LEU A 176 -6.30 7.53 3.59
CA LEU A 176 -5.97 6.26 4.23
C LEU A 176 -4.54 6.31 4.75
N ALA A 177 -4.30 5.69 5.91
CA ALA A 177 -2.99 5.58 6.52
C ALA A 177 -2.86 4.23 7.23
N VAL A 178 -1.79 3.50 6.95
CA VAL A 178 -1.48 2.23 7.60
C VAL A 178 0.01 2.19 7.95
N PRO A 179 0.38 1.98 9.23
CA PRO A 179 1.78 1.82 9.60
C PRO A 179 2.43 0.66 8.84
N LEU A 180 3.69 0.80 8.46
CA LEU A 180 4.49 -0.29 7.89
C LEU A 180 5.08 -1.16 9.01
N LEU A 181 4.18 -1.68 9.85
CA LEU A 181 4.46 -2.61 10.95
C LEU A 181 3.72 -3.93 10.69
N VAL A 182 4.34 -5.07 10.97
CA VAL A 182 3.77 -6.37 10.56
C VAL A 182 2.40 -6.66 11.19
N GLU A 183 2.13 -6.12 12.38
CA GLU A 183 0.86 -6.24 13.07
C GLU A 183 -0.31 -5.62 12.29
N ASP A 184 -0.06 -4.68 11.40
CA ASP A 184 -1.06 -4.00 10.57
C ASP A 184 -1.26 -4.65 9.19
N TRP A 185 -0.50 -5.71 8.91
CA TRP A 185 -0.47 -6.38 7.61
C TRP A 185 -0.61 -7.90 7.77
N GLN A 186 -1.02 -8.54 6.69
CA GLN A 186 -1.10 -10.00 6.62
C GLN A 186 -0.75 -10.48 5.21
N ASP A 187 -0.21 -11.69 5.11
CA ASP A 187 0.02 -12.34 3.83
C ASP A 187 -1.25 -13.04 3.29
N VAL A 188 -1.13 -13.75 2.17
CA VAL A 188 -2.26 -14.47 1.53
C VAL A 188 -2.85 -15.56 2.43
N TYR A 189 -2.09 -16.10 3.38
CA TYR A 189 -2.53 -17.12 4.34
C TYR A 189 -2.98 -16.52 5.68
N ASN A 190 -3.14 -15.19 5.74
CA ASN A 190 -3.45 -14.44 6.95
C ASN A 190 -2.34 -14.51 8.02
N ASP A 191 -1.09 -14.77 7.63
CA ASP A 191 0.06 -14.82 8.55
C ASP A 191 0.76 -13.46 8.66
N GLY A 192 1.25 -13.16 9.87
CA GLY A 192 1.97 -11.94 10.25
C GLY A 192 3.48 -12.18 10.39
N ASN A 193 4.11 -12.78 9.38
CA ASN A 193 5.53 -13.12 9.44
C ASN A 193 6.44 -11.88 9.40
N ALA A 194 6.96 -11.45 10.56
CA ALA A 194 7.78 -10.24 10.69
C ALA A 194 9.01 -10.21 9.77
N LYS A 195 9.72 -11.34 9.65
CA LYS A 195 10.88 -11.45 8.76
C LYS A 195 10.47 -11.35 7.30
N GLY A 196 9.35 -12.00 6.96
CA GLY A 196 8.71 -11.94 5.65
C GLY A 196 8.45 -10.50 5.23
N PHE A 197 7.73 -9.79 6.08
CA PHE A 197 7.31 -8.42 5.86
C PHE A 197 8.50 -7.47 5.76
N ALA A 198 9.44 -7.51 6.70
CA ALA A 198 10.64 -6.68 6.67
C ALA A 198 11.48 -6.91 5.40
N THR A 199 11.57 -8.15 4.91
CA THR A 199 12.25 -8.44 3.64
C THR A 199 11.50 -7.82 2.46
N THR A 200 10.17 -7.90 2.45
CA THR A 200 9.34 -7.32 1.39
C THR A 200 9.44 -5.80 1.38
N LEU A 201 9.43 -5.13 2.54
CA LEU A 201 9.61 -3.67 2.63
C LEU A 201 11.00 -3.19 2.16
N ALA A 202 12.00 -4.07 2.18
CA ALA A 202 13.33 -3.77 1.64
C ALA A 202 13.46 -4.04 0.13
N ASN A 203 12.48 -4.73 -0.47
CA ASN A 203 12.53 -5.25 -1.84
C ASN A 203 11.16 -5.12 -2.56
N VAL A 204 10.46 -3.99 -2.39
CA VAL A 204 9.10 -3.77 -2.89
C VAL A 204 9.06 -3.77 -4.41
N ASN A 205 8.44 -4.78 -5.02
CA ASN A 205 8.23 -4.90 -6.46
C ASN A 205 6.91 -4.32 -6.95
N ARG A 206 5.82 -4.55 -6.21
CA ARG A 206 4.53 -3.90 -6.47
C ARG A 206 4.06 -3.20 -5.22
N ILE A 207 3.50 -2.02 -5.39
CA ILE A 207 2.88 -1.28 -4.31
C ILE A 207 1.68 -0.49 -4.82
N GLY A 208 0.61 -0.44 -4.04
CA GLY A 208 -0.59 0.28 -4.40
C GLY A 208 -1.79 -0.27 -3.67
N PHE A 209 -2.83 -0.63 -4.42
CA PHE A 209 -4.09 -1.14 -3.91
C PHE A 209 -4.45 -2.49 -4.51
N VAL A 210 -5.21 -3.27 -3.77
CA VAL A 210 -6.03 -4.36 -4.30
C VAL A 210 -7.49 -4.16 -3.94
N ALA A 211 -8.38 -4.82 -4.66
CA ALA A 211 -9.79 -4.87 -4.33
C ALA A 211 -10.34 -6.30 -4.33
N GLY A 212 -11.33 -6.50 -3.50
CA GLY A 212 -12.07 -7.75 -3.33
C GLY A 212 -12.97 -7.67 -2.12
N GLY A 213 -13.50 -8.81 -1.69
CA GLY A 213 -14.34 -8.89 -0.50
C GLY A 213 -14.29 -10.26 0.13
N GLY A 214 -14.95 -10.39 1.28
CA GLY A 214 -14.89 -11.59 2.09
C GLY A 214 -13.47 -11.97 2.46
N CYS A 215 -13.04 -13.18 2.13
CA CYS A 215 -11.68 -13.66 2.38
C CYS A 215 -10.74 -13.51 1.16
N PHE A 216 -11.18 -12.87 0.08
CA PHE A 216 -10.47 -12.81 -1.20
C PHE A 216 -10.12 -11.36 -1.58
N PHE A 217 -9.13 -10.76 -0.91
CA PHE A 217 -8.82 -9.32 -1.01
C PHE A 217 -8.29 -8.80 -2.36
N GLY A 218 -7.93 -9.69 -3.29
CA GLY A 218 -7.38 -9.34 -4.61
C GLY A 218 -8.07 -10.04 -5.77
N HIS A 219 -9.26 -10.62 -5.55
CA HIS A 219 -10.04 -11.30 -6.59
C HIS A 219 -11.05 -10.37 -7.27
N GLY A 220 -10.91 -9.08 -7.00
CA GLY A 220 -11.47 -8.00 -7.74
C GLY A 220 -12.90 -7.64 -7.43
N VAL A 221 -13.28 -6.49 -7.96
CA VAL A 221 -14.59 -5.88 -7.77
C VAL A 221 -15.08 -5.33 -9.10
N SER A 222 -16.36 -5.53 -9.39
CA SER A 222 -17.08 -4.86 -10.48
C SER A 222 -18.20 -3.99 -9.91
N VAL A 223 -18.85 -3.24 -10.79
CA VAL A 223 -19.99 -2.41 -10.44
C VAL A 223 -21.22 -2.84 -11.23
N SER A 224 -22.37 -2.84 -10.55
CA SER A 224 -23.70 -2.95 -11.17
C SER A 224 -24.61 -1.81 -10.71
N GLY A 225 -25.72 -1.61 -11.42
CA GLY A 225 -26.70 -0.57 -11.10
C GLY A 225 -26.26 0.87 -11.38
N GLY A 226 -25.07 1.09 -11.94
CA GLY A 226 -24.57 2.42 -12.27
C GLY A 226 -23.10 2.38 -12.68
N SER A 227 -22.35 3.41 -12.32
CA SER A 227 -20.91 3.46 -12.53
C SER A 227 -20.18 3.96 -11.29
N ALA A 228 -18.91 3.60 -11.17
CA ALA A 228 -18.02 4.16 -10.16
C ALA A 228 -16.65 4.47 -10.74
N THR A 229 -16.00 5.50 -10.20
CA THR A 229 -14.62 5.90 -10.56
C THR A 229 -13.77 5.95 -9.30
N PHE A 230 -12.58 5.34 -9.36
CA PHE A 230 -11.53 5.50 -8.36
C PHE A 230 -10.57 6.58 -8.82
N LYS A 231 -10.32 7.57 -7.96
CA LYS A 231 -9.36 8.66 -8.20
C LYS A 231 -8.31 8.68 -7.10
N LEU A 232 -7.04 8.67 -7.49
CA LEU A 232 -5.89 8.78 -6.60
C LEU A 232 -5.25 10.17 -6.74
N VAL A 233 -5.06 10.85 -5.62
CA VAL A 233 -4.50 12.21 -5.53
C VAL A 233 -3.07 12.21 -5.01
N SER A 234 -2.78 11.34 -4.03
CA SER A 234 -1.41 11.16 -3.52
C SER A 234 -1.20 9.75 -3.01
N PHE A 235 0.05 9.29 -3.05
CA PHE A 235 0.46 8.02 -2.48
C PHE A 235 1.93 8.09 -2.04
N GLY A 236 2.27 7.55 -0.88
CA GLY A 236 3.64 7.60 -0.37
C GLY A 236 3.75 7.25 1.11
N THR A 237 4.98 7.28 1.64
CA THR A 237 5.25 7.13 3.07
C THR A 237 5.41 8.47 3.78
N GLN A 238 5.10 8.50 5.06
CA GLN A 238 5.32 9.61 5.99
C GLN A 238 6.03 9.13 7.25
#